data_AF-A0A1K0GTA8-F1
#
_entry.id   AF-A0A1K0GTA8-F1
#
_cell.length_a   1.000
_cell.length_b   1.000
_cell.length_c   1.000
_cell.angle_alpha   90.00
_cell.angle_beta   90.00
_cell.angle_gamma   90.00
#
_symmetry.space_group_name_H-M   'P 1'
#
loop_
_entity.id
_entity.type
_entity.pdbx_description
1 polymer ?
#
loop_
_entity_poly.entity_id
_entity_poly.type
_entity_poly.pdbx_seq_one_letter_code
_entity_poly.pdbx_strand_id
1 'polypeptide(L)' 'MRTLKFMWKDSESVGGNCPALYEVEDGFVVQGKVLQPGEIAQLRDLGEDEVAVFVPANVLNRLASR' A
#
# COMPACT_ATOMS: atom_id res chain seq x y z
N MET A 1 -8.38 -15.75 -9.08
CA MET A 1 -8.03 -15.18 -7.76
C MET A 1 -6.50 -15.16 -7.70
N ARG A 2 -5.88 -14.01 -7.42
CA ARG A 2 -4.41 -13.90 -7.36
C ARG A 2 -3.89 -14.46 -6.03
N THR A 3 -2.70 -15.08 -6.06
CA THR A 3 -2.00 -15.51 -4.83
C THR A 3 -1.17 -14.35 -4.30
N LEU A 4 -1.36 -13.98 -3.03
CA LEU A 4 -0.62 -12.90 -2.38
C LEU A 4 0.47 -13.49 -1.50
N LYS A 5 1.74 -13.18 -1.79
CA LYS A 5 2.87 -13.53 -0.94
C LYS A 5 3.21 -12.36 -0.04
N PHE A 6 3.03 -12.51 1.27
CA PHE A 6 3.41 -11.48 2.23
C PHE A 6 4.91 -11.19 2.16
N MET A 7 5.25 -9.90 2.10
CA MET A 7 6.63 -9.44 2.09
C MET A 7 7.01 -8.91 3.47
N TRP A 8 6.48 -7.75 3.83
CA TRP A 8 6.68 -7.12 5.13
C TRP A 8 5.57 -6.11 5.38
N LYS A 9 5.53 -5.61 6.61
CA LYS A 9 4.62 -4.55 7.06
C LYS A 9 5.42 -3.37 7.61
N ASP A 10 4.71 -2.28 7.89
CA ASP A 10 5.24 -1.13 8.61
C ASP A 10 5.98 -1.57 9.90
N SER A 11 7.26 -1.21 9.99
CA SER A 11 8.14 -1.57 11.10
C SER A 11 7.84 -0.84 12.41
N GLU A 12 7.17 0.31 12.35
CA GLU A 12 6.82 1.07 13.53
C GLU A 12 5.50 0.60 14.14
N SER A 13 4.80 -0.32 13.45
CA SER A 13 3.49 -0.79 13.86
C SER A 13 3.56 -2.08 14.69
N VAL A 14 3.51 -1.89 16.01
CA VAL A 14 3.50 -2.97 17.03
C VAL A 14 2.10 -3.59 17.24
N GLY A 15 1.02 -2.95 16.75
CA GLY A 15 -0.37 -3.41 16.84
C GLY A 15 -0.91 -4.09 15.57
N GLY A 16 -2.21 -4.43 15.56
CA GLY A 16 -2.93 -4.83 14.33
C GLY A 16 -3.22 -3.62 13.41
N ASN A 17 -3.82 -3.87 12.24
CA ASN A 17 -4.16 -2.84 11.22
C ASN A 17 -2.95 -2.11 10.60
N CYS A 18 -1.83 -2.78 10.38
CA CYS A 18 -0.64 -2.17 9.78
C CYS A 18 -0.73 -2.14 8.24
N PRO A 19 -0.24 -1.07 7.58
CA PRO A 19 0.06 -1.11 6.16
C PRO A 19 1.09 -2.21 5.84
N ALA A 20 0.94 -2.85 4.69
CA ALA A 20 1.74 -4.01 4.30
C ALA A 20 1.91 -4.13 2.78
N LEU A 21 2.98 -4.83 2.38
CA LEU A 21 3.30 -5.12 0.99
C LEU A 21 3.19 -6.62 0.72
N TYR A 22 2.61 -6.96 -0.42
CA TYR A 22 2.50 -8.32 -0.92
C TYR A 22 3.06 -8.38 -2.34
N GLU A 23 3.78 -9.46 -2.65
CA GLU A 23 4.24 -9.80 -3.99
C GLU A 23 3.18 -10.67 -4.68
N VAL A 24 2.93 -10.38 -5.96
CA VAL A 24 2.11 -11.16 -6.88
C VAL A 24 2.90 -11.41 -8.16
N GLU A 25 2.43 -12.27 -9.05
CA GLU A 25 3.17 -12.68 -10.26
C GLU A 25 3.57 -11.51 -11.16
N ASP A 26 2.69 -10.52 -11.29
CA ASP A 26 2.80 -9.37 -12.19
C ASP A 26 3.07 -8.03 -11.48
N GLY A 27 3.39 -8.06 -10.17
CA GLY A 27 3.70 -6.84 -9.43
C GLY A 27 3.48 -6.94 -7.92
N PHE A 28 2.88 -5.90 -7.35
CA PHE A 28 2.71 -5.77 -5.90
C PHE A 28 1.30 -5.33 -5.53
N VAL A 29 0.82 -5.81 -4.38
CA VAL A 29 -0.39 -5.32 -3.73
C VAL A 29 0.01 -4.57 -2.48
N VAL A 30 -0.49 -3.34 -2.34
CA VAL A 30 -0.25 -2.48 -1.17
C VAL A 30 -1.52 -2.41 -0.34
N GLN A 31 -1.42 -2.85 0.91
CA GLN A 31 -2.43 -2.56 1.92
C GLN A 31 -2.04 -1.26 2.64
N GLY A 32 -2.90 -0.25 2.57
CA GLY A 32 -2.66 1.06 3.19
C GLY A 32 -3.82 1.54 4.06
N LYS A 33 -3.79 2.83 4.39
CA LYS A 33 -4.85 3.54 5.10
C LYS A 33 -5.70 4.32 4.11
N VAL A 34 -7.01 4.32 4.32
CA VAL A 34 -7.95 5.09 3.51
C VAL A 34 -7.65 6.59 3.68
N LEU A 35 -7.65 7.31 2.57
CA LEU A 35 -7.47 8.76 2.54
C LEU A 35 -8.75 9.50 2.95
N GLN A 36 -8.59 10.67 3.55
CA GLN A 36 -9.71 11.59 3.80
C GLN A 36 -10.19 12.22 2.48
N PRO A 37 -11.46 12.65 2.37
CA PRO A 37 -11.98 13.25 1.15
C PRO A 37 -11.16 14.43 0.61
N GLY A 38 -10.61 15.26 1.50
CA GLY A 38 -9.74 16.38 1.12
C GLY A 38 -8.37 15.96 0.57
N GLU A 39 -7.86 14.78 0.93
CA GLU A 39 -6.63 14.21 0.34
C GLU A 39 -6.93 13.58 -1.02
N ILE A 40 -8.05 12.87 -1.15
CA ILE A 40 -8.51 12.30 -2.43
C ILE A 40 -8.67 13.39 -3.49
N ALA A 41 -9.26 14.54 -3.11
CA ALA A 41 -9.44 15.68 -4.01
C ALA A 41 -8.13 16.30 -4.53
N GLN A 42 -6.99 15.98 -3.93
CA GLN A 42 -5.66 16.43 -4.38
C GLN A 42 -5.02 15.47 -5.40
N LEU A 43 -5.57 14.28 -5.58
CA LEU A 43 -5.08 13.31 -6.54
C LEU A 43 -5.40 13.78 -7.96
N ARG A 44 -4.47 13.50 -8.88
CA ARG A 44 -4.65 13.84 -10.30
C ARG A 44 -5.22 12.63 -11.02
N ASP A 45 -6.29 12.86 -11.79
CA ASP A 45 -6.88 11.90 -12.72
C ASP A 45 -7.26 10.53 -12.11
N LEU A 46 -7.76 10.51 -10.87
CA LEU A 46 -8.21 9.27 -10.22
C LEU A 46 -9.34 8.61 -11.03
N GLY A 47 -9.05 7.43 -11.58
CA GLY A 47 -9.98 6.65 -12.40
C GLY A 47 -11.11 5.99 -11.62
N GLU A 48 -12.14 5.52 -12.34
CA GLU A 48 -13.29 4.83 -11.73
C GLU A 48 -12.94 3.46 -11.14
N ASP A 49 -11.86 2.83 -11.62
CA ASP A 49 -11.33 1.55 -11.16
C ASP A 49 -10.11 1.69 -10.24
N GLU A 50 -9.78 2.92 -9.83
CA GLU A 50 -8.64 3.21 -8.97
C GLU A 50 -9.06 3.50 -7.52
N VAL A 51 -8.24 3.05 -6.58
CA VAL A 51 -8.38 3.37 -5.17
C VAL A 51 -7.02 3.81 -4.63
N ALA A 52 -7.00 4.96 -3.98
CA ALA A 52 -5.80 5.49 -3.36
C ALA A 52 -5.78 5.20 -1.85
N VAL A 53 -4.61 4.78 -1.38
CA VAL A 53 -4.34 4.54 0.04
C VAL A 53 -3.03 5.22 0.43
N PHE A 54 -2.97 5.71 1.66
CA PHE A 54 -1.72 6.12 2.26
C PHE A 54 -0.93 4.90 2.73
N VAL A 55 0.37 4.87 2.43
CA VAL A 55 1.31 3.86 2.93
C VAL A 55 2.58 4.55 3.44
N PRO A 56 3.06 4.22 4.65
CA PRO A 56 4.33 4.71 5.16
C PRO A 56 5.52 4.32 4.26
N ALA A 57 6.48 5.23 4.11
CA ALA A 57 7.62 5.04 3.19
C ALA A 57 8.44 3.79 3.50
N ASN A 58 8.58 3.40 4.77
CA ASN A 58 9.31 2.19 5.18
C ASN A 58 8.70 0.89 4.63
N VAL A 59 7.41 0.87 4.25
CA VAL A 59 6.78 -0.25 3.56
C VAL A 59 7.28 -0.37 2.13
N LEU A 60 7.64 0.73 1.46
CA LEU A 60 8.10 0.72 0.07
C LEU A 60 9.63 0.78 -0.06
N ASN A 61 10.33 1.50 0.81
CA ASN A 61 11.77 1.72 0.72
C ASN A 61 12.59 0.43 0.68
N ARG A 62 12.11 -0.62 1.36
CA ARG A 62 12.76 -1.93 1.35
C ARG A 62 12.76 -2.61 -0.01
N LEU A 63 11.83 -2.23 -0.90
CA LEU A 63 11.79 -2.73 -2.27
C LEU A 63 12.98 -2.25 -3.08
N ALA A 64 13.45 -1.01 -2.86
CA ALA A 64 14.59 -0.44 -3.58
C ALA A 64 15.92 -1.12 -3.22
N SER A 65 16.00 -1.78 -2.07
CA SER A 65 17.17 -2.51 -1.60
C SER A 65 17.11 -4.03 -1.82
N ARG A 66 16.06 -4.52 -2.49
CA ARG A 66 15.86 -5.94 -2.79
C ARG A 66 16.54 -6.31 -4.11
#